data_AF-A0A9D5B9Z9-F1
#
_entry.id   AF-A0A9D5B9Z9-F1
#
_cell.length_a   1.000
_cell.length_b   1.000
_cell.length_c   1.000
_cell.angle_alpha   90.00
_cell.angle_beta   90.00
_cell.angle_gamma   90.00
#
_symmetry.space_group_name_H-M   'P 1'
#
loop_
_entity.id
_entity.type
_entity.pdbx_description
1 polymer ?
#
loop_
_entity_poly.entity_id
_entity_poly.type
_entity_poly.pdbx_seq_one_letter_code
_entity_poly.pdbx_strand_id
1 'polypeptide(L)'
;LKRRLLSRNSLVMSGNHFHMRCCAHILNLVVKEGLKDIDGSIGRIRHAVWYVRSSPARLAKFKACIDEESMDYKGLVWLDVETRWNSTYLMLVSASKHERTFEELSFRDKKYVNELTKKGKGVPTEEDWKHINLIIPFLKLFYDATLH
;
A
#
# COMPACT_ATOMS: atom_id res chain seq x y z
N LEU A 1 12.93 2.04 -28.93
CA LEU A 1 14.36 2.44 -28.95
C LEU A 1 15.28 1.42 -29.63
N LYS A 2 15.33 0.15 -29.19
CA LYS A 2 16.19 -0.91 -29.76
C LYS A 2 16.20 -0.95 -31.30
N ARG A 3 15.01 -0.98 -31.93
CA ARG A 3 14.84 -0.97 -33.40
C ARG A 3 15.48 0.24 -34.11
N ARG A 4 15.41 1.44 -33.51
CA ARG A 4 16.02 2.67 -34.03
C ARG A 4 17.55 2.70 -33.89
N LEU A 5 18.09 2.01 -32.88
CA LEU A 5 19.54 1.91 -32.66
C LEU A 5 20.14 0.82 -33.55
N LEU A 6 19.40 -0.27 -33.80
CA LEU A 6 19.77 -1.30 -34.78
C LEU A 6 19.87 -0.72 -36.19
N SER A 7 18.90 0.11 -36.60
CA SER A 7 18.94 0.77 -37.92
C SER A 7 20.09 1.78 -38.08
N ARG A 8 20.76 2.16 -36.98
CA ARG A 8 21.92 3.06 -36.99
C ARG A 8 23.25 2.33 -36.79
N ASN A 9 23.26 0.98 -36.78
CA ASN A 9 24.42 0.15 -36.45
C ASN A 9 25.12 0.56 -35.14
N SER A 10 24.38 1.15 -34.20
CA SER A 10 24.93 1.74 -32.98
C SER A 10 24.86 0.79 -31.78
N LEU A 11 24.66 -0.51 -32.02
CA LEU A 11 24.54 -1.54 -30.99
C LEU A 11 25.55 -2.66 -31.22
N VAL A 12 26.33 -2.97 -30.19
CA VAL A 12 27.25 -4.10 -30.15
C VAL A 12 26.48 -5.42 -30.31
N MET A 13 27.04 -6.35 -31.10
CA MET A 13 26.45 -7.68 -31.39
C MET A 13 24.98 -7.63 -31.83
N SER A 14 24.62 -6.69 -32.71
CA SER A 14 23.25 -6.53 -33.24
C SER A 14 22.18 -6.44 -32.14
N GLY A 15 22.55 -5.92 -30.98
CA GLY A 15 21.65 -5.73 -29.84
C GLY A 15 21.20 -7.03 -29.16
N ASN A 16 21.89 -8.16 -29.34
CA ASN A 16 21.58 -9.43 -28.66
C ASN A 16 21.50 -9.27 -27.13
N HIS A 17 22.29 -8.36 -26.56
CA HIS A 17 22.31 -8.06 -25.12
C HIS A 17 21.72 -6.69 -24.77
N PHE A 18 21.02 -6.02 -25.71
CA PHE A 18 20.45 -4.70 -25.45
C PHE A 18 19.11 -4.83 -24.70
N HIS A 19 19.15 -4.57 -23.40
CA HIS A 19 17.99 -4.51 -22.51
C HIS A 19 17.90 -3.16 -21.80
N MET A 20 16.93 -2.31 -22.18
CA MET A 20 16.60 -1.11 -21.42
C MET A 20 15.42 -1.38 -20.50
N ARG A 21 15.60 -1.12 -19.21
CA ARG A 21 14.48 -0.98 -18.27
C ARG A 21 13.98 0.46 -18.33
N CYS A 22 12.66 0.67 -18.29
CA CYS A 22 12.13 2.01 -18.14
C CYS A 22 12.43 2.54 -16.72
N CYS A 23 12.59 3.85 -16.56
CA CYS A 23 12.82 4.47 -15.25
C CYS A 23 11.73 4.07 -14.25
N ALA A 24 10.46 4.02 -14.68
CA ALA A 24 9.35 3.52 -13.87
C ALA A 24 9.57 2.09 -13.33
N HIS A 25 10.16 1.19 -14.13
CA HIS A 25 10.48 -0.16 -13.70
C HIS A 25 11.63 -0.18 -12.68
N ILE A 26 12.65 0.66 -12.85
CA ILE A 26 13.74 0.80 -11.88
C ILE A 26 13.20 1.36 -10.55
N LEU A 27 12.39 2.41 -10.59
CA LEU A 27 11.76 2.99 -9.39
C LEU A 27 10.90 1.97 -8.66
N ASN A 28 10.09 1.20 -9.39
CA ASN A 28 9.28 0.12 -8.81
C ASN A 28 10.14 -0.95 -8.11
N LEU A 29 11.32 -1.30 -8.64
CA LEU A 29 12.22 -2.22 -7.96
C LEU A 29 12.81 -1.62 -6.69
N VAL A 30 13.30 -0.36 -6.75
CA VAL A 30 13.87 0.33 -5.58
C VAL A 30 12.85 0.47 -4.45
N VAL A 31 11.63 0.92 -4.77
CA VAL A 31 10.56 1.06 -3.77
C VAL A 31 10.19 -0.29 -3.18
N LYS A 32 10.04 -1.35 -3.99
CA LYS A 32 9.72 -2.69 -3.48
C LYS A 32 10.78 -3.23 -2.55
N GLU A 33 12.07 -3.05 -2.87
CA GLU A 33 13.16 -3.45 -1.99
C GLU A 33 13.13 -2.65 -0.68
N GLY A 34 12.94 -1.34 -0.73
CA GLY A 34 12.88 -0.49 0.47
C GLY A 34 11.67 -0.76 1.37
N LEU A 35 10.59 -1.34 0.85
CA LEU A 35 9.41 -1.68 1.64
C LEU A 35 9.55 -3.00 2.41
N LYS A 36 10.57 -3.82 2.13
CA LYS A 36 10.76 -5.12 2.80
C LYS A 36 10.96 -5.00 4.30
N ASP A 37 11.67 -3.95 4.74
CA ASP A 37 11.99 -3.75 6.16
C ASP A 37 10.75 -3.46 7.02
N ILE A 38 9.70 -2.90 6.41
CA ILE A 38 8.42 -2.59 7.06
C ILE A 38 7.26 -3.45 6.55
N ASP A 39 7.55 -4.53 5.82
CA ASP A 39 6.54 -5.40 5.21
C ASP A 39 5.62 -6.04 6.27
N GLY A 40 6.12 -6.24 7.49
CA GLY A 40 5.30 -6.66 8.63
C GLY A 40 4.17 -5.68 8.96
N SER A 41 4.49 -4.40 9.09
CA SER A 41 3.51 -3.33 9.39
C SER A 41 2.56 -3.11 8.21
N ILE A 42 3.10 -3.03 7.00
CA ILE A 42 2.29 -2.91 5.79
C ILE A 42 1.35 -4.11 5.65
N GLY A 43 1.83 -5.32 5.93
CA GLY A 43 1.03 -6.55 5.88
C GLY A 43 -0.14 -6.55 6.87
N ARG A 44 0.07 -6.10 8.11
CA ARG A 44 -1.01 -5.98 9.11
C ARG A 44 -2.07 -4.97 8.68
N ILE A 45 -1.66 -3.79 8.24
CA ILE A 45 -2.57 -2.74 7.75
C ILE A 45 -3.31 -3.21 6.50
N ARG A 46 -2.61 -3.86 5.56
CA ARG A 46 -3.21 -4.45 4.36
C ARG A 46 -4.30 -5.45 4.70
N HIS A 47 -4.05 -6.32 5.68
CA HIS A 47 -5.03 -7.32 6.09
C HIS A 47 -6.24 -6.70 6.81
N ALA A 48 -6.01 -5.63 7.60
CA ALA A 48 -7.10 -4.84 8.19
C ALA A 48 -7.98 -4.15 7.16
N VAL A 49 -7.36 -3.49 6.17
CA VAL A 49 -8.06 -2.89 5.03
C VAL A 49 -8.83 -3.95 4.24
N TRP A 50 -8.20 -5.10 3.96
CA TRP A 50 -8.86 -6.22 3.31
C TRP A 50 -10.11 -6.66 4.08
N TYR A 51 -10.03 -6.83 5.40
CA TYR A 51 -11.17 -7.23 6.23
C TYR A 51 -12.33 -6.24 6.11
N VAL A 52 -12.05 -4.94 6.28
CA VAL A 52 -13.09 -3.89 6.19
C VAL A 52 -13.76 -3.90 4.83
N ARG A 53 -12.99 -4.17 3.77
CA ARG A 53 -13.45 -4.12 2.38
C ARG A 53 -14.01 -5.44 1.86
N SER A 54 -13.83 -6.55 2.59
CA SER A 54 -14.18 -7.90 2.09
C SER A 54 -15.69 -8.15 2.03
N SER A 55 -16.51 -7.36 2.73
CA SER A 55 -17.97 -7.43 2.59
C SER A 55 -18.66 -6.09 2.92
N PRO A 56 -19.86 -5.83 2.35
CA PRO A 56 -20.62 -4.63 2.66
C PRO A 56 -20.95 -4.48 4.15
N ALA A 57 -21.21 -5.60 4.84
CA ALA A 57 -21.52 -5.59 6.28
C ALA A 57 -20.32 -5.18 7.15
N ARG A 58 -19.11 -5.62 6.80
CA ARG A 58 -17.87 -5.20 7.50
C ARG A 58 -17.58 -3.73 7.24
N LEU A 59 -17.77 -3.28 6.00
CA LEU A 59 -17.63 -1.88 5.65
C LEU A 59 -18.63 -0.98 6.39
N ALA A 60 -19.88 -1.43 6.55
CA ALA A 60 -20.89 -0.69 7.28
C ALA A 60 -20.53 -0.52 8.76
N LYS A 61 -20.01 -1.55 9.41
CA LYS A 61 -19.50 -1.46 10.79
C LYS A 61 -18.35 -0.48 10.92
N PHE A 62 -17.41 -0.50 9.98
CA PHE A 62 -16.29 0.44 9.97
C PHE A 62 -16.79 1.88 9.80
N LYS A 63 -17.75 2.12 8.89
CA LYS A 63 -18.38 3.44 8.73
C LYS A 63 -19.09 3.93 9.99
N ALA A 64 -19.78 3.03 10.70
CA ALA A 64 -20.40 3.38 11.98
C ALA A 64 -19.35 3.86 13.00
N CYS A 65 -18.16 3.26 13.02
CA CYS A 65 -17.06 3.72 13.86
C CYS A 65 -16.56 5.12 13.42
N ILE A 66 -16.45 5.39 12.11
CA ILE A 66 -16.06 6.72 11.59
C ILE A 66 -17.05 7.81 12.04
N ASP A 67 -18.35 7.52 11.94
CA ASP A 67 -19.39 8.50 12.28
C ASP A 67 -19.42 8.82 13.78
N GLU A 68 -19.09 7.86 14.64
CA GLU A 68 -19.03 8.07 16.09
C GLU A 68 -17.77 8.82 16.54
N GLU A 69 -16.63 8.64 15.85
CA GLU A 69 -15.39 9.36 16.15
C GLU A 69 -15.44 10.84 15.77
N SER A 70 -16.55 11.33 15.18
CA SER A 70 -16.71 12.72 14.72
C SER A 70 -15.55 13.19 13.83
N MET A 71 -15.00 12.27 13.03
CA MET A 71 -13.86 12.58 12.17
C MET A 71 -14.26 13.46 10.98
N ASP A 72 -13.43 14.46 10.70
CA ASP A 72 -13.58 15.32 9.51
C ASP A 72 -13.42 14.53 8.20
N TYR A 73 -12.58 13.49 8.20
CA TYR A 73 -12.33 12.66 7.01
C TYR A 73 -13.25 11.44 6.97
N LYS A 74 -14.24 11.47 6.07
CA LYS A 74 -15.19 10.37 5.82
C LYS A 74 -14.88 9.53 4.56
N GLY A 75 -13.67 9.65 4.03
CA GLY A 75 -13.24 8.87 2.86
C GLY A 75 -13.20 7.38 3.17
N LEU A 76 -13.12 6.55 2.12
CA LEU A 76 -12.92 5.11 2.28
C LEU A 76 -11.44 4.74 2.21
N VAL A 77 -11.09 3.63 2.84
CA VAL A 77 -9.78 2.99 2.69
C VAL A 77 -9.65 2.31 1.32
N TRP A 78 -8.50 2.50 0.68
CA TRP A 78 -8.19 1.98 -0.65
C TRP A 78 -7.62 0.57 -0.54
N LEU A 79 -8.09 -0.35 -1.39
CA LEU A 79 -7.52 -1.70 -1.44
C LEU A 79 -6.14 -1.68 -2.10
N ASP A 80 -5.22 -2.45 -1.52
CA ASP A 80 -3.92 -2.69 -2.13
C ASP A 80 -4.00 -3.76 -3.22
N VAL A 81 -3.19 -3.56 -4.26
CA VAL A 81 -2.85 -4.52 -5.30
C VAL A 81 -1.35 -4.76 -5.18
N GLU A 82 -0.97 -5.85 -4.53
CA GLU A 82 0.41 -6.16 -4.13
C GLU A 82 1.45 -6.07 -5.27
N THR A 83 1.02 -6.31 -6.52
CA THR A 83 1.90 -6.19 -7.68
C THR A 83 2.30 -4.75 -8.01
N ARG A 84 1.59 -3.73 -7.49
CA ARG A 84 1.72 -2.30 -7.81
C ARG A 84 1.93 -1.47 -6.55
N TRP A 85 3.16 -1.01 -6.34
CA TRP A 85 3.49 -0.19 -5.16
C TRP A 85 2.65 1.10 -5.06
N ASN A 86 2.18 1.66 -6.17
CA ASN A 86 1.27 2.82 -6.19
C ASN A 86 -0.04 2.56 -5.43
N SER A 87 -0.63 1.37 -5.52
CA SER A 87 -1.81 1.04 -4.72
C SER A 87 -1.47 0.85 -3.25
N THR A 88 -0.26 0.34 -2.96
CA THR A 88 0.21 0.21 -1.57
C THR A 88 0.34 1.59 -0.94
N TYR A 89 0.93 2.55 -1.66
CA TYR A 89 1.00 3.94 -1.22
C TYR A 89 -0.39 4.53 -0.94
N LEU A 90 -1.33 4.41 -1.87
CA LEU A 90 -2.69 4.93 -1.69
C LEU A 90 -3.45 4.25 -0.54
N MET A 91 -3.27 2.94 -0.37
CA MET A 91 -3.79 2.21 0.79
C MET A 91 -3.24 2.82 2.07
N LEU A 92 -1.91 2.96 2.20
CA LEU A 92 -1.28 3.49 3.40
C LEU A 92 -1.74 4.92 3.72
N VAL A 93 -1.78 5.81 2.73
CA VAL A 93 -2.26 7.18 2.90
C VAL A 93 -3.71 7.18 3.39
N SER A 94 -4.59 6.40 2.77
CA SER A 94 -5.99 6.35 3.19
C SER A 94 -6.18 5.70 4.56
N ALA A 95 -5.44 4.63 4.86
CA ALA A 95 -5.52 3.91 6.14
C ALA A 95 -4.99 4.74 7.31
N SER A 96 -3.89 5.50 7.11
CA SER A 96 -3.32 6.37 8.16
C SER A 96 -4.33 7.40 8.68
N LYS A 97 -5.26 7.84 7.83
CA LYS A 97 -6.32 8.77 8.22
C LYS A 97 -7.36 8.14 9.14
N HIS A 98 -7.45 6.81 9.20
CA HIS A 98 -8.43 6.05 9.97
C HIS A 98 -7.80 5.18 11.06
N GLU A 99 -6.59 5.54 11.53
CA GLU A 99 -5.88 4.80 12.59
C GLU A 99 -6.78 4.54 13.81
N ARG A 100 -7.40 5.59 14.35
CA ARG A 100 -8.32 5.49 15.50
C ARG A 100 -9.52 4.61 15.20
N THR A 101 -10.11 4.76 14.02
CA THR A 101 -11.25 3.93 13.60
C THR A 101 -10.91 2.44 13.55
N PHE A 102 -9.69 2.07 13.13
CA PHE A 102 -9.24 0.69 13.15
C PHE A 102 -9.01 0.17 14.57
N GLU A 103 -8.52 1.03 15.46
CA GLU A 103 -8.38 0.74 16.90
C GLU A 103 -9.75 0.53 17.54
N GLU A 104 -10.72 1.42 17.30
CA GLU A 104 -12.09 1.30 17.82
C GLU A 104 -12.80 0.05 17.29
N LEU A 105 -12.61 -0.27 16.01
CA LEU A 105 -13.14 -1.51 15.44
C LEU A 105 -12.59 -2.75 16.16
N SER A 106 -11.35 -2.70 16.67
CA SER A 106 -10.73 -3.79 17.44
C SER A 106 -11.40 -4.02 18.80
N PHE A 107 -11.86 -2.94 19.45
CA PHE A 107 -12.61 -3.04 20.70
C PHE A 107 -14.04 -3.54 20.47
N ARG A 108 -14.66 -3.16 19.36
CA ARG A 108 -16.08 -3.46 19.08
C ARG A 108 -16.32 -4.81 18.43
N ASP A 109 -15.49 -5.20 17.47
CA ASP A 109 -15.72 -6.40 16.68
C ASP A 109 -14.68 -7.48 16.99
N LYS A 110 -15.03 -8.38 17.93
CA LYS A 110 -14.20 -9.56 18.23
C LYS A 110 -13.94 -10.42 16.99
N LYS A 111 -14.81 -10.41 15.96
CA LYS A 111 -14.55 -11.16 14.72
C LYS A 111 -13.42 -10.53 13.92
N TYR A 112 -13.29 -9.20 13.94
CA TYR A 112 -12.17 -8.49 13.32
C TYR A 112 -10.85 -8.95 13.95
N VAL A 113 -10.73 -8.85 15.28
CA VAL A 113 -9.53 -9.30 16.00
C VAL A 113 -9.24 -10.78 15.73
N ASN A 114 -10.24 -11.65 15.89
CA ASN A 114 -10.05 -13.09 15.73
C ASN A 114 -9.63 -13.49 14.31
N GLU A 115 -10.20 -12.89 13.26
CA GLU A 115 -9.81 -13.22 11.90
C GLU A 115 -8.42 -12.69 11.55
N LEU A 116 -8.08 -11.47 11.99
CA LEU A 116 -6.77 -10.89 11.73
C LEU A 116 -5.65 -11.65 12.46
N THR A 117 -5.91 -12.18 13.65
CA THR A 117 -4.96 -13.01 14.40
C THR A 117 -4.85 -14.42 13.83
N LYS A 118 -5.95 -15.01 13.30
CA LYS A 118 -5.92 -16.37 12.73
C LYS A 118 -5.32 -16.43 11.32
N LYS A 119 -5.61 -15.44 10.48
CA LYS A 119 -5.20 -15.42 9.07
C LYS A 119 -4.01 -14.51 8.79
N GLY A 120 -3.54 -13.75 9.78
CA GLY A 120 -2.44 -12.80 9.64
C GLY A 120 -1.65 -12.63 10.94
N LYS A 121 -0.95 -11.50 11.07
CA LYS A 121 -0.08 -11.18 12.22
C LYS A 121 -0.80 -10.38 13.33
N GLY A 122 -2.14 -10.44 13.38
CA GLY A 122 -2.96 -9.66 14.31
C GLY A 122 -3.43 -8.31 13.75
N VAL A 123 -4.05 -7.51 14.61
CA VAL A 123 -4.50 -6.14 14.31
C VAL A 123 -3.31 -5.18 14.18
N PRO A 124 -3.45 -4.06 13.43
CA PRO A 124 -2.42 -3.02 13.42
C PRO A 124 -2.13 -2.49 14.82
N THR A 125 -0.85 -2.30 15.15
CA THR A 125 -0.39 -1.75 16.43
C THR A 125 0.04 -0.29 16.30
N GLU A 126 0.22 0.42 17.41
CA GLU A 126 0.76 1.79 17.42
C GLU A 126 2.12 1.89 16.69
N GLU A 127 2.97 0.86 16.81
CA GLU A 127 4.25 0.78 16.11
C GLU A 127 4.06 0.68 14.59
N ASP A 128 3.05 -0.05 14.11
CA ASP A 128 2.75 -0.12 12.68
C ASP A 128 2.37 1.24 12.12
N TRP A 129 1.55 1.99 12.84
CA TRP A 129 1.12 3.33 12.46
C TRP A 129 2.31 4.29 12.42
N LYS A 130 3.20 4.22 13.43
CA LYS A 130 4.46 4.99 13.43
C LYS A 130 5.32 4.68 12.21
N HIS A 131 5.53 3.40 11.88
CA HIS A 131 6.32 3.00 10.71
C HIS A 131 5.73 3.54 9.41
N ILE A 132 4.42 3.42 9.20
CA ILE A 132 3.83 3.89 7.95
C ILE A 132 3.80 5.42 7.85
N ASN A 133 3.63 6.13 8.97
CA ASN A 133 3.63 7.59 8.98
C ASN A 133 5.01 8.16 8.64
N LEU A 134 6.09 7.41 8.95
CA LEU A 134 7.45 7.75 8.53
C LEU A 134 7.71 7.49 7.04
N ILE A 135 7.15 6.41 6.48
CA ILE A 135 7.42 6.04 5.07
C ILE A 135 6.52 6.74 4.05
N ILE A 136 5.30 7.16 4.43
CA ILE A 136 4.35 7.80 3.52
C ILE A 136 4.96 9.04 2.82
N PRO A 137 5.64 9.97 3.51
CA PRO A 137 6.29 11.12 2.85
C PRO A 137 7.36 10.71 1.86
N PHE A 138 8.14 9.66 2.18
CA PHE A 138 9.16 9.13 1.28
C PHE A 138 8.53 8.54 0.02
N LEU A 139 7.50 7.69 0.16
CA LEU A 139 6.78 7.09 -0.97
C LEU A 139 6.09 8.14 -1.85
N LYS A 140 5.62 9.25 -1.26
CA LYS A 140 5.00 10.35 -2.00
C LYS A 140 5.93 10.90 -3.08
N LEU A 141 7.22 11.05 -2.81
CA LEU A 141 8.20 11.55 -3.78
C LEU A 141 8.25 10.67 -5.04
N PHE A 142 8.25 9.35 -4.85
CA PHE A 142 8.20 8.41 -5.97
C PHE A 142 6.85 8.46 -6.68
N TYR A 143 5.77 8.71 -5.93
CA TYR A 143 4.41 8.58 -6.47
C TYR A 143 4.18 9.73 -7.44
N ASP A 144 4.48 10.94 -6.98
CA ASP A 144 4.45 12.15 -7.78
C ASP A 144 5.35 12.02 -9.03
N ALA A 145 6.54 11.43 -8.90
CA ALA A 145 7.46 11.20 -10.03
C ALA A 145 6.95 10.18 -11.08
N THR A 146 5.94 9.36 -10.77
CA THR A 146 5.36 8.36 -11.68
C THR A 146 4.02 8.76 -12.29
N LEU A 147 3.49 9.93 -11.93
CA LEU A 147 2.23 10.46 -12.48
C LEU A 147 2.40 11.30 -13.76
N HIS A 148 3.64 11.44 -14.26
CA HIS A 148 4.00 12.25 -15.43
C HIS A 148 4.29 11.42 -16.68
#